data_AF-A0A7Z2NWK0-F1
#
_entry.id   AF-A0A7Z2NWK0-F1
#
_cell.length_a   1.000
_cell.length_b   1.000
_cell.length_c   1.000
_cell.angle_alpha   90.00
_cell.angle_beta   90.00
_cell.angle_gamma   90.00
#
_symmetry.space_group_name_H-M   'P 1'
#
loop_
_entity.id
_entity.type
_entity.pdbx_description
1 polymer ?
#
loop_
_entity_poly.entity_id
_entity_poly.type
_entity_poly.pdbx_seq_one_letter_code
_entity_poly.pdbx_strand_id
1 'polypeptide(L)'
;MTAGPVKRSITIAGHSTSISLEPVFWTALEAAAVQASLPLSALVARIDAQRIAVADPPNLASAIRVWLFERAMASAPAHSS
;
A
#
# COMPACT_ATOMS: atom_id res chain seq x y z
N MET A 1 18.66 9.83 -1.43
CA MET A 1 17.55 10.78 -1.63
C MET A 1 16.47 10.06 -2.42
N THR A 2 15.25 9.93 -1.90
CA THR A 2 14.11 9.37 -2.65
C THR A 2 13.53 10.45 -3.56
N ALA A 3 13.17 10.10 -4.79
CA ALA A 3 12.40 11.00 -5.65
C ALA A 3 11.01 11.27 -5.03
N GLY A 4 10.43 12.43 -5.34
CA GLY A 4 9.11 12.83 -4.84
C GLY A 4 7.96 11.91 -5.28
N PRO A 5 6.76 12.08 -4.72
CA PRO A 5 5.62 11.21 -5.04
C PRO A 5 5.23 11.24 -6.52
N VAL A 6 5.00 10.05 -7.07
CA VAL A 6 4.48 9.83 -8.42
C VAL A 6 3.00 9.48 -8.33
N LYS A 7 2.17 10.21 -9.08
CA LYS A 7 0.72 9.98 -9.16
C LYS A 7 0.43 8.85 -10.14
N ARG A 8 -0.41 7.89 -9.74
CA ARG A 8 -0.97 6.85 -10.62
C ARG A 8 -2.46 6.72 -10.37
N SER A 9 -3.21 6.37 -11.41
CA SER A 9 -4.64 6.05 -11.30
C SER A 9 -4.83 4.55 -11.31
N ILE A 10 -5.54 4.03 -10.32
CA ILE A 10 -5.83 2.62 -10.13
C ILE A 10 -7.35 2.47 -10.02
N THR A 11 -7.94 1.57 -10.79
CA THR A 11 -9.36 1.26 -10.66
C THR A 11 -9.57 0.30 -9.49
N ILE A 12 -10.28 0.75 -8.46
CA ILE A 12 -10.70 -0.06 -7.31
C ILE A 12 -12.22 0.02 -7.18
N ALA A 13 -12.87 -1.13 -6.91
CA ALA A 13 -14.33 -1.22 -6.80
C ALA A 13 -15.12 -0.56 -7.96
N GLY A 14 -14.58 -0.60 -9.19
CA GLY A 14 -15.20 0.01 -10.37
C GLY A 14 -14.97 1.52 -10.53
N HIS A 15 -14.27 2.18 -9.60
CA HIS A 15 -13.97 3.60 -9.65
C HIS A 15 -12.47 3.87 -9.80
N SER A 16 -12.11 4.85 -10.62
CA SER A 16 -10.71 5.28 -10.78
C SER A 16 -10.29 6.12 -9.59
N THR A 17 -9.33 5.62 -8.82
CA THR A 17 -8.76 6.30 -7.65
C THR A 17 -7.34 6.73 -7.96
N SER A 18 -7.04 7.99 -7.73
CA SER A 18 -5.71 8.53 -7.96
C SER A 18 -4.90 8.60 -6.67
N ILE A 19 -3.69 8.04 -6.70
CA ILE A 19 -2.83 7.85 -5.53
C ILE A 19 -1.46 8.42 -5.86
N SER A 20 -0.87 9.18 -4.94
CA SER A 20 0.49 9.71 -5.07
C SER A 20 1.41 9.07 -4.03
N LEU A 21 2.40 8.30 -4.49
CA LEU A 21 3.38 7.59 -3.65
C LEU A 21 4.79 7.79 -4.17
N GLU A 22 5.76 7.83 -3.26
CA GLU A 22 7.18 7.79 -3.58
C GLU A 22 7.49 6.50 -4.37
N PRO A 23 8.43 6.51 -5.32
CA PRO A 23 8.71 5.34 -6.16
C PRO A 23 9.01 4.06 -5.37
N VAL A 24 9.69 4.19 -4.23
CA VAL A 24 9.99 3.05 -3.35
C VAL A 24 8.72 2.36 -2.83
N PHE A 25 7.67 3.12 -2.52
CA PHE A 25 6.40 2.55 -2.09
C PHE A 25 5.62 1.94 -3.25
N TRP A 26 5.71 2.50 -4.46
CA TRP A 26 5.13 1.84 -5.64
C TRP A 26 5.75 0.47 -5.88
N THR A 27 7.08 0.38 -5.88
CA THR A 27 7.79 -0.89 -6.05
C THR A 27 7.46 -1.89 -4.94
N ALA A 28 7.44 -1.43 -3.68
CA ALA A 28 7.08 -2.29 -2.56
C ALA A 28 5.62 -2.79 -2.63
N LEU A 29 4.69 -1.93 -3.08
CA LEU A 29 3.29 -2.29 -3.26
C LEU A 29 3.09 -3.31 -4.39
N GLU A 30 3.78 -3.14 -5.51
CA GLU A 30 3.80 -4.10 -6.62
C GLU A 30 4.35 -5.45 -6.18
N ALA A 31 5.48 -5.46 -5.45
CA ALA A 31 6.07 -6.67 -4.90
C ALA A 31 5.14 -7.37 -3.91
N ALA A 32 4.48 -6.62 -3.03
CA ALA A 32 3.51 -7.17 -2.09
C ALA A 32 2.29 -7.79 -2.79
N ALA A 33 1.82 -7.19 -3.89
CA ALA A 33 0.72 -7.73 -4.70
C ALA A 33 1.12 -9.07 -5.34
N VAL A 34 2.32 -9.15 -5.93
CA VAL A 34 2.87 -10.39 -6.48
C VAL A 34 3.01 -11.47 -5.42
N GLN A 35 3.58 -11.15 -4.25
CA GLN A 35 3.73 -12.09 -3.13
C GLN A 35 2.38 -12.60 -2.61
N ALA A 36 1.35 -11.74 -2.62
CA ALA A 36 0.00 -12.12 -2.23
C ALA A 36 -0.78 -12.86 -3.33
N SER A 37 -0.21 -13.03 -4.53
CA SER A 37 -0.90 -13.54 -5.72
C SER A 37 -2.19 -12.76 -6.05
N LEU A 38 -2.14 -11.44 -5.87
CA LEU A 38 -3.27 -10.54 -6.13
C LEU A 38 -2.92 -9.53 -7.22
N PRO A 39 -3.90 -9.12 -8.07
CA PRO A 39 -3.76 -7.90 -8.85
C PRO A 39 -3.48 -6.70 -7.94
N LEU A 40 -2.68 -5.73 -8.41
CA LEU A 40 -2.37 -4.50 -7.66
C LEU A 40 -3.65 -3.78 -7.20
N SER A 41 -4.64 -3.67 -8.08
CA SER A 41 -5.94 -3.07 -7.76
C SER A 41 -6.68 -3.79 -6.64
N ALA A 42 -6.60 -5.13 -6.58
CA ALA A 42 -7.23 -5.92 -5.53
C ALA A 42 -6.53 -5.71 -4.18
N LEU A 43 -5.20 -5.63 -4.16
CA LEU A 43 -4.45 -5.32 -2.95
C LEU A 43 -4.77 -3.89 -2.45
N VAL A 44 -4.80 -2.91 -3.36
CA VAL A 44 -5.18 -1.52 -3.02
C VAL A 44 -6.62 -1.47 -2.48
N ALA A 45 -7.57 -2.16 -3.10
CA ALA A 45 -8.96 -2.23 -2.63
C ALA A 45 -9.08 -2.88 -1.24
N ARG A 46 -8.25 -3.89 -0.95
CA ARG A 46 -8.19 -4.50 0.39
C ARG A 46 -7.68 -3.50 1.43
N ILE A 47 -6.60 -2.77 1.14
CA ILE A 47 -6.07 -1.74 2.04
C ILE A 47 -7.10 -0.62 2.22
N ASP A 48 -7.80 -0.25 1.15
CA ASP A 48 -8.88 0.74 1.17
C ASP A 48 -10.04 0.32 2.09
N ALA A 49 -10.47 -0.94 2.00
CA ALA A 49 -11.50 -1.48 2.89
C ALA A 49 -11.04 -1.54 4.36
N GLN A 50 -9.78 -1.86 4.61
CA GLN A 50 -9.22 -1.90 5.97
C GLN A 50 -9.13 -0.50 6.59
N ARG A 51 -8.68 0.50 5.83
CA ARG A 51 -8.52 1.86 6.36
C ARG A 51 -9.86 2.52 6.71
N ILE A 52 -10.95 2.21 6.00
CA ILE A 52 -12.27 2.83 6.26
C ILE A 52 -13.04 2.17 7.42
N ALA A 53 -12.53 1.07 7.95
CA ALA A 53 -13.16 0.36 9.08
C ALA A 53 -12.92 1.04 10.44
N VAL A 54 -12.06 2.06 10.51
CA VAL A 54 -11.78 2.83 11.74
C VAL A 54 -12.50 4.17 11.74
N ALA A 55 -12.77 4.72 12.93
CA ALA A 55 -13.59 5.92 13.10
C ALA A 55 -13.04 7.18 12.41
N ASP A 56 -11.72 7.33 12.34
CA ASP A 56 -11.02 8.40 11.62
C ASP A 56 -10.06 7.80 10.59
N PRO A 57 -10.54 7.48 9.38
CA PRO A 57 -9.77 6.72 8.42
C PRO A 57 -8.71 7.61 7.73
N PRO A 58 -7.43 7.21 7.70
CA PRO A 58 -6.42 7.97 6.96
C PRO A 58 -6.74 7.97 5.46
N ASN A 59 -6.17 8.94 4.74
CA ASN A 59 -6.21 8.90 3.28
C ASN A 59 -5.50 7.63 2.74
N LEU A 60 -5.89 7.18 1.54
CA LEU A 60 -5.39 5.93 0.98
C LEU A 60 -3.87 5.89 0.81
N ALA A 61 -3.23 7.01 0.44
CA ALA A 61 -1.78 7.05 0.28
C ALA A 61 -1.05 6.87 1.62
N SER A 62 -1.54 7.49 2.70
CA SER A 62 -1.02 7.28 4.05
C SER A 62 -1.25 5.84 4.53
N ALA A 63 -2.45 5.29 4.29
CA ALA A 63 -2.77 3.90 4.64
C ALA A 63 -1.82 2.90 3.96
N ILE A 64 -1.53 3.09 2.66
CA ILE A 64 -0.60 2.24 1.92
C ILE A 64 0.81 2.30 2.51
N ARG A 65 1.33 3.48 2.83
CA ARG A 65 2.68 3.63 3.41
C ARG A 65 2.79 2.89 4.74
N VAL A 66 1.82 3.08 5.63
CA VAL A 66 1.79 2.40 6.95
C VAL A 66 1.69 0.90 6.77
N TRP A 67 0.76 0.42 5.92
CA TRP A 67 0.58 -1.02 5.67
C TRP A 67 1.86 -1.69 5.16
N LEU A 68 2.57 -1.04 4.22
CA LEU A 68 3.84 -1.54 3.70
C LEU A 68 4.93 -1.58 4.78
N PHE A 69 4.99 -0.55 5.63
CA PHE A 69 5.92 -0.50 6.75
C PHE A 69 5.67 -1.62 7.77
N GLU A 70 4.42 -1.80 8.20
CA GLU A 70 4.03 -2.88 9.12
C GLU A 70 4.33 -4.26 8.53
N ARG A 71 4.03 -4.47 7.25
CA ARG A 71 4.37 -5.71 6.54
C ARG A 71 5.88 -5.97 6.55
N ALA A 72 6.69 -4.95 6.30
CA ALA A 72 8.15 -5.07 6.29
C ALA A 72 8.69 -5.41 7.69
N MET A 73 8.15 -4.77 8.73
CA MET A 73 8.49 -5.06 10.12
C MET A 73 8.13 -6.48 10.54
N ALA A 74 6.98 -6.99 10.09
CA ALA A 74 6.56 -8.37 10.36
C ALA A 74 7.38 -9.43 9.59
N SER A 75 8.04 -9.03 8.51
CA SER A 75 8.88 -9.92 7.68
C SER A 75 10.37 -9.88 8.10
N ALA A 76 10.76 -8.95 8.96
CA ALA A 76 12.12 -8.88 9.49
C ALA A 76 12.34 -10.09 10.43
N PRO A 77 13.48 -10.80 10.32
CA PRO A 77 13.78 -11.85 11.27
C PRO A 77 13.82 -11.23 12.67
N ALA A 78 13.07 -11.83 13.62
CA ALA A 78 13.22 -11.52 15.02
C ALA A 78 14.71 -11.66 15.33
N HIS A 79 15.37 -10.57 15.70
CA HIS A 79 16.80 -10.58 15.98
C HIS A 79 17.00 -11.61 17.10
N SER A 80 17.53 -12.78 16.73
CA SER A 80 17.99 -13.75 17.71
C SER A 80 19.12 -13.07 18.45
N SER A 81 18.98 -13.01 19.77
CA SER A 81 19.90 -12.37 20.71
C SER A 81 21.34 -12.89 20.58
#